data_AF-A0A0U2QJV3-F1
#
_entry.id   AF-A0A0U2QJV3-F1
#
_cell.length_a   1.000
_cell.length_b   1.000
_cell.length_c   1.000
_cell.angle_alpha   90.00
_cell.angle_beta   90.00
_cell.angle_gamma   90.00
#
_symmetry.space_group_name_H-M   'P 1'
#
loop_
_entity.id
_entity.type
_entity.pdbx_description
1 polymer ?
#
loop_
_entity_poly.entity_id
_entity_poly.type
_entity_poly.pdbx_seq_one_letter_code
_entity_poly.pdbx_strand_id
1 'polypeptide(L)'
;MQLSLEIIAHLQTRFDLADLPIFATGFSGGARMASELACKASDKITAVALVAGIRQPELDGEQCRGNGSPSILSFHSLNDGINPYQVDAQTTSPPYWLYGVEDALKAWAKRHDCSAKPSTRMLMGSITQFSYRLCRDNSALISYVLSEGGHTWPGSPFPFPEYLGQTNMEIDGTKLIGAFFQKRLAER
;
A
#
# COMPACT_ATOMS: atom_id res chain seq x y z
N MET A 1 -2.33 15.55 6.13
CA MET A 1 -3.56 15.27 5.34
C MET A 1 -4.12 16.47 4.59
N GLN A 2 -4.43 17.60 5.27
CA GLN A 2 -5.07 18.78 4.66
C GLN A 2 -4.39 19.26 3.36
N LEU A 3 -3.07 19.42 3.36
CA LEU A 3 -2.31 19.87 2.19
C LEU A 3 -2.47 18.96 0.97
N SER A 4 -2.53 17.64 1.15
CA SER A 4 -2.68 16.70 0.03
C SER A 4 -4.02 16.86 -0.67
N LEU A 5 -5.09 17.04 0.11
CA LEU A 5 -6.43 17.26 -0.42
C LEU A 5 -6.55 18.64 -1.10
N GLU A 6 -5.87 19.65 -0.59
CA GLU A 6 -5.79 20.97 -1.23
C GLU A 6 -5.06 20.92 -2.57
N ILE A 7 -3.94 20.19 -2.65
CA ILE A 7 -3.23 19.98 -3.92
C ILE A 7 -4.12 19.24 -4.92
N ILE A 8 -4.78 18.17 -4.49
CA ILE A 8 -5.71 17.41 -5.35
C ILE A 8 -6.82 18.33 -5.86
N ALA A 9 -7.49 19.07 -4.98
CA ALA A 9 -8.56 19.98 -5.35
C ALA A 9 -8.07 21.09 -6.30
N HIS A 10 -6.87 21.64 -6.06
CA HIS A 10 -6.28 22.64 -6.93
C HIS A 10 -6.01 22.08 -8.34
N LEU A 11 -5.45 20.88 -8.45
CA LEU A 11 -5.19 20.22 -9.73
C LEU A 11 -6.50 19.88 -10.46
N GLN A 12 -7.52 19.39 -9.75
CA GLN A 12 -8.83 19.10 -10.34
C GLN A 12 -9.46 20.35 -10.94
N THR A 13 -9.44 21.47 -10.23
CA THR A 13 -9.96 22.75 -10.74
C THR A 13 -9.12 23.30 -11.89
N ARG A 14 -7.80 23.26 -11.77
CA ARG A 14 -6.88 23.86 -12.76
C ARG A 14 -6.93 23.15 -14.11
N PHE A 15 -7.15 21.84 -14.11
CA PHE A 15 -7.06 20.99 -15.31
C PHE A 15 -8.39 20.32 -15.70
N ASP A 16 -9.51 20.71 -15.07
CA ASP A 16 -10.84 20.15 -15.31
C ASP A 16 -10.89 18.61 -15.14
N LEU A 17 -10.37 18.13 -14.01
CA LEU A 17 -10.24 16.70 -13.68
C LEU A 17 -11.22 16.26 -12.58
N ALA A 18 -12.33 16.98 -12.39
CA ALA A 18 -13.25 16.76 -11.27
C ALA A 18 -13.85 15.34 -11.26
N ASP A 19 -14.13 14.78 -12.43
CA ASP A 19 -14.75 13.45 -12.57
C ASP A 19 -13.74 12.29 -12.66
N LEU A 20 -12.44 12.60 -12.72
CA LEU A 20 -11.41 11.58 -12.85
C LEU A 20 -11.15 10.86 -11.53
N PRO A 21 -10.95 9.54 -11.56
CA PRO A 21 -10.58 8.77 -10.38
C PRO A 21 -9.21 9.20 -9.86
N ILE A 22 -9.08 9.24 -8.54
CA ILE A 22 -7.84 9.62 -7.87
C ILE A 22 -7.09 8.36 -7.47
N PHE A 23 -5.88 8.23 -7.99
CA PHE A 23 -4.92 7.20 -7.62
C PHE A 23 -3.74 7.84 -6.89
N ALA A 24 -3.20 7.15 -5.89
CA ALA A 24 -1.99 7.61 -5.20
C ALA A 24 -1.00 6.47 -5.02
N THR A 25 0.28 6.74 -5.19
CA THR A 25 1.36 5.79 -4.89
C THR A 25 2.44 6.48 -4.10
N GLY A 26 3.24 5.70 -3.38
CA GLY A 26 4.40 6.23 -2.70
C GLY A 26 5.36 5.14 -2.26
N PHE A 27 6.53 5.58 -1.80
CA PHE A 27 7.58 4.75 -1.23
C PHE A 27 7.83 5.15 0.22
N SER A 28 7.98 4.18 1.12
CA SER A 28 8.34 4.40 2.52
C SER A 28 7.38 5.39 3.23
N GLY A 29 7.88 6.52 3.73
CA GLY A 29 7.04 7.59 4.28
C GLY A 29 5.97 8.13 3.31
N GLY A 30 6.26 8.17 2.01
CA GLY A 30 5.29 8.52 0.98
C GLY A 30 4.21 7.45 0.78
N ALA A 31 4.56 6.17 0.96
CA ALA A 31 3.57 5.09 0.96
C ALA A 31 2.65 5.22 2.20
N ARG A 32 3.21 5.50 3.39
CA ARG A 32 2.40 5.77 4.58
C ARG A 32 1.44 6.94 4.39
N MET A 33 1.92 8.04 3.80
CA MET A 33 1.10 9.20 3.46
C MET A 33 -0.04 8.84 2.50
N ALA A 34 0.23 8.04 1.46
CA ALA A 34 -0.81 7.56 0.54
C ALA A 34 -1.81 6.61 1.23
N SER A 35 -1.33 5.78 2.15
CA SER A 35 -2.20 4.91 2.96
C SER A 35 -3.09 5.70 3.91
N GLU A 36 -2.58 6.76 4.54
CA GLU A 36 -3.37 7.70 5.35
C GLU A 36 -4.37 8.47 4.49
N LEU A 37 -4.02 8.82 3.25
CA LEU A 37 -4.94 9.47 2.33
C LEU A 37 -6.13 8.56 1.99
N ALA A 38 -5.86 7.27 1.71
CA ALA A 38 -6.89 6.26 1.52
C ALA A 38 -7.78 6.06 2.77
N CYS A 39 -7.25 6.29 3.97
CA CYS A 39 -8.01 6.28 5.23
C CYS A 39 -9.00 7.43 5.33
N LYS A 40 -8.46 8.65 5.24
CA LYS A 40 -9.10 9.88 5.71
C LYS A 40 -9.93 10.52 4.61
N ALA A 41 -9.71 10.12 3.36
CA ALA A 41 -10.47 10.53 2.20
C ALA A 41 -10.95 9.31 1.40
N SER A 42 -11.37 8.25 2.10
CA SER A 42 -11.76 6.97 1.50
C SER A 42 -12.84 7.10 0.41
N ASP A 43 -13.73 8.08 0.52
CA ASP A 43 -14.78 8.35 -0.48
C ASP A 43 -14.26 9.06 -1.75
N LYS A 44 -13.01 9.57 -1.75
CA LYS A 44 -12.39 10.29 -2.88
C LYS A 44 -11.34 9.47 -3.62
N ILE A 45 -10.73 8.50 -2.95
CA ILE A 45 -9.60 7.74 -3.49
C ILE A 45 -10.13 6.46 -4.14
N THR A 46 -9.72 6.20 -5.38
CA THR A 46 -10.10 4.99 -6.10
C THR A 46 -9.19 3.82 -5.77
N ALA A 47 -7.87 4.04 -5.81
CA ALA A 47 -6.91 3.04 -5.38
C ALA A 47 -5.56 3.63 -4.98
N VAL A 48 -4.81 2.88 -4.17
CA VAL A 48 -3.43 3.21 -3.80
C VAL A 48 -2.47 2.06 -4.04
N ALA A 49 -1.22 2.41 -4.31
CA ALA A 49 -0.10 1.48 -4.40
C ALA A 49 1.02 1.87 -3.42
N LEU A 50 1.40 0.94 -2.55
CA LEU A 50 2.16 1.24 -1.35
C LEU A 50 3.45 0.42 -1.34
N VAL A 51 4.60 1.06 -1.57
CA VAL A 51 5.90 0.37 -1.61
C VAL A 51 6.64 0.61 -0.30
N ALA A 52 7.00 -0.48 0.39
CA ALA A 52 7.78 -0.48 1.63
C ALA A 52 7.20 0.42 2.75
N GLY A 53 5.87 0.55 2.86
CA GLY A 53 5.29 1.49 3.83
C GLY A 53 3.80 1.41 4.09
N ILE A 54 3.20 0.22 4.09
CA ILE A 54 1.77 0.10 4.41
C ILE A 54 1.49 0.19 5.92
N ARG A 55 0.98 1.35 6.35
CA ARG A 55 0.11 1.57 7.54
C ARG A 55 -0.76 2.76 7.17
N GLN A 56 -2.07 2.66 7.17
CA GLN A 56 -2.92 2.70 8.36
C GLN A 56 -4.07 1.69 8.22
N PRO A 57 -4.52 1.07 9.32
CA PRO A 57 -5.96 0.83 9.50
C PRO A 57 -6.34 0.94 10.98
N GLU A 58 -6.18 2.16 11.51
CA GLU A 58 -6.67 2.63 12.82
C GLU A 58 -6.10 1.93 14.07
N LEU A 59 -4.98 1.21 13.96
CA LEU A 59 -4.37 0.49 15.09
C LEU A 59 -3.51 1.37 16.01
N ASP A 60 -3.29 2.63 15.65
CA ASP A 60 -2.53 3.63 16.42
C ASP A 60 -3.43 4.75 16.99
N GLY A 61 -4.75 4.54 17.00
CA GLY A 61 -5.75 5.47 17.53
C GLY A 61 -6.20 6.55 16.54
N GLU A 62 -5.55 6.65 15.37
CA GLU A 62 -5.97 7.54 14.29
C GLU A 62 -7.13 6.91 13.50
N GLN A 63 -8.29 7.56 13.52
CA GLN A 63 -9.48 7.06 12.82
C GLN A 63 -9.51 7.51 11.35
N CYS A 64 -9.94 6.60 10.49
CA CYS A 64 -10.36 6.86 9.14
C CYS A 64 -11.70 7.57 9.12
N ARG A 65 -11.94 8.24 7.99
CA ARG A 65 -13.19 8.96 7.74
C ARG A 65 -13.84 8.41 6.49
N GLY A 66 -15.16 8.46 6.46
CA GLY A 66 -15.94 7.88 5.36
C GLY A 66 -15.98 6.36 5.42
N ASN A 67 -16.76 5.79 4.50
CA ASN A 67 -17.00 4.36 4.40
C ASN A 67 -16.52 3.77 3.06
N GLY A 68 -15.88 4.59 2.22
CA GLY A 68 -15.25 4.11 0.98
C GLY A 68 -14.24 2.99 1.21
N SER A 69 -14.08 2.15 0.18
CA SER A 69 -13.16 1.02 0.16
C SER A 69 -12.15 1.15 -0.99
N PRO A 70 -11.23 2.13 -0.97
CA PRO A 70 -10.23 2.30 -2.02
C PRO A 70 -9.44 1.01 -2.22
N SER A 71 -9.20 0.60 -3.46
CA SER A 71 -8.39 -0.61 -3.69
C SER A 71 -6.94 -0.39 -3.29
N ILE A 72 -6.27 -1.41 -2.77
CA ILE A 72 -4.91 -1.34 -2.23
C ILE A 72 -4.04 -2.39 -2.89
N LEU A 73 -2.89 -1.94 -3.40
CA LEU A 73 -1.77 -2.77 -3.78
C LEU A 73 -0.59 -2.44 -2.85
N SER A 74 0.11 -3.45 -2.35
CA SER A 74 1.30 -3.25 -1.52
C SER A 74 2.46 -4.15 -1.93
N PHE A 75 3.67 -3.68 -1.66
CA PHE A 75 4.92 -4.40 -1.83
C PHE A 75 5.76 -4.23 -0.58
N HIS A 76 6.23 -5.32 0.03
CA HIS A 76 7.05 -5.24 1.23
C HIS A 76 8.00 -6.43 1.33
N SER A 77 9.25 -6.18 1.74
CA SER A 77 10.22 -7.26 1.97
C SER A 77 10.17 -7.76 3.41
N LEU A 78 10.34 -9.07 3.60
CA LEU A 78 10.56 -9.66 4.93
C LEU A 78 11.88 -9.17 5.56
N ASN A 79 12.88 -8.84 4.73
CA ASN A 79 14.19 -8.35 5.18
C ASN A 79 14.27 -6.81 5.16
N ASP A 80 13.13 -6.12 5.17
CA ASP A 80 13.08 -4.66 5.34
C ASP A 80 13.54 -4.26 6.76
N GLY A 81 14.80 -3.81 6.86
CA GLY A 81 15.40 -3.37 8.12
C GLY A 81 14.98 -1.98 8.60
N ILE A 82 14.17 -1.25 7.83
CA ILE A 82 13.70 0.11 8.19
C ILE A 82 12.26 0.05 8.71
N ASN A 83 11.39 -0.67 8.01
CA ASN A 83 10.00 -0.90 8.37
C ASN A 83 9.79 -2.42 8.51
N PRO A 84 10.06 -3.01 9.70
CA PRO A 84 9.94 -4.45 9.91
C PRO A 84 8.58 -5.00 9.49
N TYR A 85 8.59 -6.15 8.83
CA TYR A 85 7.36 -6.80 8.34
C TYR A 85 6.42 -7.22 9.48
N GLN A 86 6.97 -7.73 10.57
CA GLN A 86 6.29 -8.00 11.83
C GLN A 86 6.86 -7.09 12.91
N VAL A 87 6.01 -6.73 13.89
CA VAL A 87 6.42 -5.98 15.08
C VAL A 87 5.87 -6.72 16.28
N ASP A 88 6.76 -7.38 17.01
CA ASP A 88 6.48 -8.08 18.27
C ASP A 88 7.35 -7.53 19.42
N ALA A 89 7.25 -8.13 20.60
CA ALA A 89 7.99 -7.68 21.79
C ALA A 89 9.52 -7.85 21.67
N GLN A 90 10.02 -8.60 20.68
CA GLN A 90 11.43 -8.84 20.43
C GLN A 90 11.96 -8.01 19.25
N THR A 91 11.06 -7.45 18.43
CA THR A 91 11.40 -6.65 17.25
C THR A 91 11.85 -5.25 17.66
N THR A 92 13.05 -4.84 17.23
CA THR A 92 13.44 -3.43 17.30
C THR A 92 12.74 -2.67 16.18
N SER A 93 11.77 -1.82 16.54
CA SER A 93 11.00 -1.02 15.58
C SER A 93 11.18 0.48 15.87
N PRO A 94 11.31 1.33 14.84
CA PRO A 94 11.36 2.78 15.05
C PRO A 94 10.03 3.31 15.63
N PRO A 95 10.04 4.41 16.39
CA PRO A 95 8.83 4.94 17.06
C PRO A 95 7.67 5.27 16.11
N TYR A 96 7.94 5.51 14.83
CA TYR A 96 6.91 5.78 13.82
C TYR A 96 6.27 4.49 13.24
N TRP A 97 6.75 3.29 13.61
CA TRP A 97 6.34 1.99 13.06
C TRP A 97 5.85 1.04 14.16
N LEU A 98 4.79 1.46 14.86
CA LEU A 98 4.12 0.78 15.98
C LEU A 98 3.55 -0.65 15.77
N TYR A 99 3.43 -1.15 14.54
CA TYR A 99 2.76 -2.39 14.12
C TYR A 99 3.21 -2.71 12.70
N GLY A 100 3.28 -4.01 12.41
CA GLY A 100 3.84 -4.55 11.17
C GLY A 100 2.87 -4.51 9.98
N VAL A 101 3.40 -4.92 8.84
CA VAL A 101 2.69 -5.03 7.56
C VAL A 101 1.53 -6.01 7.64
N GLU A 102 1.75 -7.15 8.29
CA GLU A 102 0.71 -8.20 8.40
C GLU A 102 -0.51 -7.70 9.18
N ASP A 103 -0.29 -6.96 10.27
CA ASP A 103 -1.36 -6.37 11.07
C ASP A 103 -2.09 -5.28 10.30
N ALA A 104 -1.35 -4.44 9.56
CA ALA A 104 -1.94 -3.44 8.68
C ALA A 104 -2.81 -4.08 7.59
N LEU A 105 -2.36 -5.17 6.95
CA LEU A 105 -3.14 -5.88 5.94
C LEU A 105 -4.42 -6.50 6.52
N LYS A 106 -4.34 -7.12 7.71
CA LYS A 106 -5.52 -7.68 8.40
C LYS A 106 -6.53 -6.60 8.75
N ALA A 107 -6.10 -5.47 9.28
CA ALA A 107 -7.02 -4.42 9.67
C ALA A 107 -7.59 -3.65 8.46
N TRP A 108 -6.86 -3.53 7.35
CA TRP A 108 -7.44 -3.10 6.06
C TRP A 108 -8.49 -4.07 5.52
N ALA A 109 -8.18 -5.37 5.51
CA ALA A 109 -9.12 -6.40 5.07
C ALA A 109 -10.42 -6.35 5.89
N LYS A 110 -10.31 -6.17 7.20
CA LYS A 110 -11.46 -5.97 8.09
C LYS A 110 -12.24 -4.71 7.73
N ARG A 111 -11.57 -3.56 7.51
CA ARG A 111 -12.23 -2.30 7.16
C ARG A 111 -13.02 -2.37 5.86
N HIS A 112 -12.51 -3.12 4.89
CA HIS A 112 -13.14 -3.32 3.58
C HIS A 112 -14.14 -4.49 3.57
N ASP A 113 -14.50 -5.08 4.72
CA ASP A 113 -15.35 -6.28 4.81
C ASP A 113 -14.91 -7.43 3.89
N CYS A 114 -13.59 -7.58 3.67
CA CYS A 114 -13.05 -8.66 2.87
C CYS A 114 -13.20 -10.01 3.58
N SER A 115 -13.07 -11.09 2.80
CA SER A 115 -12.89 -12.44 3.33
C SER A 115 -11.72 -12.48 4.33
N ALA A 116 -11.93 -13.15 5.47
CA ALA A 116 -10.98 -13.15 6.58
C ALA A 116 -9.58 -13.71 6.23
N LYS A 117 -9.50 -14.64 5.28
CA LYS A 117 -8.24 -15.24 4.82
C LYS A 117 -7.95 -14.85 3.37
N PRO A 118 -6.75 -14.32 3.06
CA PRO A 118 -6.36 -14.09 1.68
C PRO A 118 -6.12 -15.42 0.97
N SER A 119 -6.32 -15.43 -0.35
CA SER A 119 -5.71 -16.46 -1.18
C SER A 119 -4.21 -16.19 -1.32
N THR A 120 -3.40 -17.22 -1.24
CA THR A 120 -1.94 -17.13 -1.39
C THR A 120 -1.54 -17.74 -2.73
N ARG A 121 -0.69 -17.02 -3.47
CA ARG A 121 -0.04 -17.51 -4.69
C ARG A 121 1.46 -17.28 -4.56
N MET A 122 2.21 -18.37 -4.47
CA MET A 122 3.67 -18.31 -4.63
C MET A 122 3.97 -18.00 -6.10
N LEU A 123 4.69 -16.92 -6.34
CA LEU A 123 5.25 -16.60 -7.65
C LEU A 123 6.67 -17.17 -7.71
N MET A 124 7.32 -17.06 -8.87
CA MET A 124 8.69 -17.56 -8.99
C MET A 124 9.65 -16.83 -8.04
N GLY A 125 10.69 -17.53 -7.61
CA GLY A 125 11.75 -16.97 -6.76
C GLY A 125 11.29 -16.72 -5.33
N SER A 126 11.47 -15.49 -4.88
CA SER A 126 11.28 -15.00 -3.52
C SER A 126 9.94 -14.28 -3.29
N ILE A 127 8.98 -14.39 -4.22
CA ILE A 127 7.78 -13.56 -4.21
C ILE A 127 6.53 -14.37 -3.84
N THR A 128 5.82 -13.91 -2.82
CA THR A 128 4.50 -14.43 -2.46
C THR A 128 3.43 -13.34 -2.60
N GLN A 129 2.39 -13.62 -3.38
CA GLN A 129 1.24 -12.74 -3.51
C GLN A 129 0.10 -13.19 -2.58
N PHE A 130 -0.36 -12.28 -1.73
CA PHE A 130 -1.60 -12.40 -0.97
C PHE A 130 -2.70 -11.59 -1.65
N SER A 131 -3.91 -12.12 -1.70
CA SER A 131 -5.07 -11.41 -2.26
C SER A 131 -6.30 -11.65 -1.41
N TYR A 132 -6.79 -10.58 -0.78
CA TYR A 132 -8.06 -10.57 -0.07
C TYR A 132 -9.18 -10.33 -1.08
N ARG A 133 -10.25 -11.11 -0.96
CA ARG A 133 -11.35 -11.17 -1.93
C ARG A 133 -12.68 -10.89 -1.25
N LEU A 134 -13.72 -10.69 -2.05
CA LEU A 134 -15.09 -10.40 -1.59
C LEU A 134 -15.12 -9.19 -0.66
N CYS A 135 -14.31 -8.18 -0.96
CA CYS A 135 -14.33 -6.91 -0.25
C CYS A 135 -15.55 -6.10 -0.72
N ARG A 136 -16.01 -5.20 0.15
CA ARG A 136 -17.03 -4.19 -0.15
C ARG A 136 -16.66 -3.40 -1.41
N ASP A 137 -17.67 -2.99 -2.15
CA ASP A 137 -17.58 -2.23 -3.41
C ASP A 137 -16.70 -2.90 -4.48
N ASN A 138 -16.55 -4.24 -4.42
CA ASN A 138 -15.66 -5.01 -5.30
C ASN A 138 -14.20 -4.51 -5.27
N SER A 139 -13.79 -3.88 -4.17
CA SER A 139 -12.43 -3.40 -3.97
C SER A 139 -11.43 -4.56 -3.91
N ALA A 140 -10.18 -4.28 -4.28
CA ALA A 140 -9.10 -5.27 -4.23
C ALA A 140 -8.09 -4.89 -3.16
N LEU A 141 -7.68 -5.85 -2.33
CA LEU A 141 -6.51 -5.73 -1.45
C LEU A 141 -5.50 -6.82 -1.81
N ILE A 142 -4.39 -6.41 -2.42
CA ILE A 142 -3.33 -7.28 -2.92
C ILE A 142 -2.01 -6.88 -2.27
N SER A 143 -1.24 -7.87 -1.81
CA SER A 143 0.10 -7.65 -1.26
C SER A 143 1.09 -8.59 -1.90
N TYR A 144 2.20 -8.06 -2.37
CA TYR A 144 3.38 -8.81 -2.77
C TYR A 144 4.38 -8.74 -1.61
N VAL A 145 4.66 -9.90 -1.04
CA VAL A 145 5.65 -10.07 0.02
C VAL A 145 6.87 -10.73 -0.59
N LEU A 146 8.02 -10.10 -0.40
CA LEU A 146 9.29 -10.54 -0.95
C LEU A 146 10.12 -11.15 0.18
N SER A 147 10.54 -12.40 0.07
CA SER A 147 11.44 -13.03 1.06
C SER A 147 12.88 -12.56 0.91
N GLU A 148 13.23 -11.95 -0.23
CA GLU A 148 14.53 -11.37 -0.53
C GLU A 148 14.42 -9.88 -0.89
N GLY A 149 15.50 -9.12 -0.68
CA GLY A 149 15.57 -7.66 -0.87
C GLY A 149 15.31 -6.87 0.41
N GLY A 150 15.47 -5.55 0.39
CA GLY A 150 15.34 -4.69 1.58
C GLY A 150 14.23 -3.63 1.46
N HIS A 151 14.45 -2.50 2.11
CA HIS A 151 13.64 -1.28 2.06
C HIS A 151 13.82 -0.53 0.74
N THR A 152 13.41 -1.13 -0.37
CA THR A 152 13.66 -0.63 -1.73
C THR A 152 12.43 -0.77 -2.61
N TRP A 153 12.50 -0.25 -3.84
CA TRP A 153 11.44 -0.38 -4.82
C TRP A 153 11.68 -1.60 -5.73
N PRO A 154 10.84 -2.66 -5.68
CA PRO A 154 11.08 -3.88 -6.44
C PRO A 154 11.23 -3.63 -7.95
N GLY A 155 12.29 -4.18 -8.54
CA GLY A 155 12.63 -4.05 -9.96
C GLY A 155 13.24 -2.70 -10.36
N SER A 156 13.49 -1.80 -9.41
CA SER A 156 14.09 -0.50 -9.71
C SER A 156 15.60 -0.63 -9.95
N PRO A 157 16.14 -0.04 -11.04
CA PRO A 157 17.58 0.05 -11.26
C PRO A 157 18.23 1.19 -10.43
N PHE A 158 17.45 1.92 -9.64
CA PHE A 158 17.96 3.02 -8.82
C PHE A 158 18.98 2.48 -7.79
N PRO A 159 20.17 3.10 -7.68
CA PRO A 159 21.19 2.67 -6.72
C PRO A 159 20.81 3.14 -5.31
N PHE A 160 19.93 2.40 -4.65
CA PHE A 160 19.56 2.68 -3.25
C PHE A 160 20.80 2.58 -2.34
N PRO A 161 20.91 3.44 -1.31
CA PRO A 161 21.96 3.32 -0.30
C PRO A 161 21.99 1.92 0.32
N GLU A 162 23.19 1.41 0.60
CA GLU A 162 23.41 0.04 1.10
C GLU A 162 22.62 -0.29 2.37
N TYR A 163 22.45 0.68 3.28
CA TYR A 163 21.70 0.50 4.52
C TYR A 163 20.21 0.20 4.33
N LEU A 164 19.66 0.44 3.13
CA LEU A 164 18.29 0.05 2.77
C LEU A 164 18.20 -1.41 2.32
N GLY A 165 19.33 -2.11 2.17
CA GLY A 165 19.39 -3.46 1.65
C GLY A 165 19.30 -3.52 0.13
N GLN A 166 19.44 -4.73 -0.41
CA GLN A 166 19.45 -4.96 -1.85
C GLN A 166 18.07 -4.77 -2.47
N THR A 167 18.02 -4.39 -3.75
CA THR A 167 16.76 -4.36 -4.50
C THR A 167 16.46 -5.74 -5.05
N ASN A 168 15.25 -6.24 -4.78
CA ASN A 168 14.76 -7.45 -5.42
C ASN A 168 14.37 -7.14 -6.87
N MET A 169 14.95 -7.87 -7.82
CA MET A 169 14.76 -7.64 -9.27
C MET A 169 13.82 -8.65 -9.94
N GLU A 170 13.17 -9.54 -9.18
CA GLU A 170 12.34 -10.62 -9.73
C GLU A 170 10.97 -10.13 -10.23
N ILE A 171 10.52 -8.96 -9.75
CA ILE A 171 9.29 -8.29 -10.21
C ILE A 171 9.56 -6.83 -10.53
N ASP A 172 8.81 -6.29 -11.47
CA ASP A 172 8.76 -4.86 -11.79
C ASP A 172 7.57 -4.22 -11.07
N GLY A 173 7.84 -3.64 -9.89
CA GLY A 173 6.81 -3.01 -9.08
C GLY A 173 6.09 -1.89 -9.82
N THR A 174 6.81 -1.11 -10.63
CA THR A 174 6.23 0.00 -11.41
C THR A 174 5.22 -0.50 -12.45
N LYS A 175 5.56 -1.57 -13.19
CA LYS A 175 4.61 -2.18 -14.14
C LYS A 175 3.39 -2.77 -13.45
N LEU A 176 3.59 -3.44 -12.32
CA LEU A 176 2.48 -4.01 -11.54
C LEU A 176 1.54 -2.93 -11.01
N ILE A 177 2.07 -1.79 -10.56
CA ILE A 177 1.29 -0.63 -10.13
C ILE A 177 0.49 -0.05 -11.29
N GLY A 178 1.13 0.16 -12.45
CA GLY A 178 0.45 0.66 -13.65
C GLY A 178 -0.70 -0.26 -14.07
N ALA A 179 -0.46 -1.57 -14.15
CA ALA A 179 -1.48 -2.56 -14.49
C ALA A 179 -2.63 -2.60 -13.47
N PHE A 180 -2.32 -2.46 -12.18
CA PHE A 180 -3.33 -2.41 -11.13
C PHE A 180 -4.21 -1.18 -11.24
N PHE A 181 -3.64 0.02 -11.44
CA PHE A 181 -4.43 1.25 -11.62
C PHE A 181 -5.25 1.22 -12.91
N GLN A 182 -4.68 0.74 -14.03
CA GLN A 182 -5.44 0.58 -15.28
C GLN A 182 -6.64 -0.35 -15.10
N LYS A 183 -6.46 -1.48 -14.39
CA LYS A 183 -7.57 -2.39 -14.10
C LYS A 183 -8.65 -1.71 -13.25
N ARG A 184 -8.26 -0.96 -12.21
CA ARG A 184 -9.21 -0.22 -11.35
C ARG A 184 -9.94 0.89 -12.08
N LEU A 185 -9.29 1.50 -13.07
CA LEU A 185 -9.93 2.49 -13.94
C LEU A 185 -11.01 1.86 -14.84
N ALA A 186 -10.79 0.64 -15.33
CA ALA A 186 -11.70 -0.05 -16.25
C ALA A 186 -12.92 -0.73 -15.57
N GLU A 187 -12.87 -0.95 -14.26
CA GLU A 187 -13.94 -1.60 -13.48
C GLU A 187 -14.95 -0.60 -12.88
N ARG A 188 -14.84 0.69 -13.22
CA ARG A 188 -15.72 1.75 -12.74
C ARG A 188 -16.99 1.87 -13.58
#